data_AF-A0A429CT92-F1
#
_entry.id   AF-A0A429CT92-F1
#
_cell.length_a   1.000
_cell.length_b   1.000
_cell.length_c   1.000
_cell.angle_alpha   90.00
_cell.angle_beta   90.00
_cell.angle_gamma   90.00
#
_symmetry.space_group_name_H-M   'P 1'
#
loop_
_entity.id
_entity.type
_entity.pdbx_description
1 polymer ?
#
loop_
_entity_poly.entity_id
_entity_poly.type
_entity_poly.pdbx_seq_one_letter_code
_entity_poly.pdbx_strand_id
1 'polypeptide(L)'
;MAAATLEIGKVAITVRLSFDGALYACRRPPGVVERMEAEALDLLSKGLFVSGIDTPVATVTGAAGHRFVQQSAEFEPPDGRLYRGMCGVGVSRNGLTLTGILGYRLEVRAEWARRAGDCGPPGNAAEWCDLFGGELASIGGVVLRRSSVLSLGTPP
;
A
#
# COMPACT_ATOMS: atom_id res chain seq x y z
N MET A 1 6.94 -4.50 -0.08
CA MET A 1 6.27 -3.26 -0.51
C MET A 1 5.57 -3.48 -1.84
N ALA A 2 4.39 -2.88 -2.04
CA ALA A 2 3.68 -2.84 -3.31
C ALA A 2 3.31 -1.38 -3.62
N ALA A 3 3.28 -1.00 -4.90
CA ALA A 3 3.00 0.38 -5.28
C ALA A 3 2.31 0.47 -6.64
N ALA A 4 1.70 1.63 -6.89
CA ALA A 4 1.19 2.05 -8.18
C ALA A 4 1.30 3.57 -8.30
N THR A 5 1.52 4.05 -9.52
CA THR A 5 1.50 5.47 -9.85
C THR A 5 0.51 5.67 -10.99
N LEU A 6 -0.32 6.70 -10.88
CA LEU A 6 -1.33 7.09 -11.85
C LEU A 6 -1.17 8.57 -12.15
N GLU A 7 -1.49 8.98 -13.37
CA GLU A 7 -1.63 10.40 -13.71
C GLU A 7 -3.04 10.64 -14.25
N ILE A 8 -3.74 11.61 -13.67
CA ILE A 8 -5.08 12.03 -14.09
C ILE A 8 -5.05 13.55 -14.29
N GLY A 9 -5.37 14.02 -15.49
CA GLY A 9 -5.42 15.48 -15.74
C GLY A 9 -4.07 16.15 -15.49
N LYS A 10 -3.93 16.94 -14.41
CA LYS A 10 -2.67 17.57 -14.01
C LYS A 10 -2.08 16.99 -12.72
N VAL A 11 -2.66 15.92 -12.19
CA VAL A 11 -2.31 15.34 -10.89
C VAL A 11 -1.61 14.00 -11.11
N ALA A 12 -0.47 13.81 -10.43
CA ALA A 12 0.20 12.53 -10.29
C ALA A 12 -0.12 11.96 -8.91
N ILE A 13 -0.57 10.71 -8.87
CA ILE A 13 -1.03 10.04 -7.66
C ILE A 13 -0.16 8.79 -7.47
N THR A 14 0.50 8.71 -6.32
CA THR A 14 1.32 7.55 -5.95
C THR A 14 0.72 6.87 -4.74
N VAL A 15 0.44 5.57 -4.87
CA VAL A 15 -0.08 4.72 -3.80
C VAL A 15 0.97 3.68 -3.44
N ARG A 16 1.36 3.60 -2.16
CA ARG A 16 2.37 2.65 -1.66
C ARG A 16 1.84 1.92 -0.44
N LEU A 17 1.93 0.59 -0.46
CA LEU A 17 1.62 -0.27 0.66
C LEU A 17 2.89 -0.98 1.14
N SER A 18 3.19 -0.84 2.42
CA SER A 18 4.21 -1.62 3.11
C SER A 18 3.61 -2.39 4.28
N PHE A 19 4.29 -3.46 4.62
CA PHE A 19 3.98 -4.30 5.78
C PHE A 19 5.17 -4.29 6.72
N ASP A 20 4.90 -4.36 8.01
CA ASP A 20 5.89 -4.48 9.06
C ASP A 20 5.47 -5.54 10.08
N GLY A 21 6.44 -6.23 10.66
CA GLY A 21 6.23 -7.32 11.62
C GLY A 21 6.64 -8.70 11.11
N ALA A 22 6.26 -9.73 11.87
CA ALA A 22 6.67 -11.11 11.65
C ALA A 22 5.50 -11.99 11.17
N LEU A 23 5.81 -12.92 10.27
CA LEU A 23 4.90 -13.98 9.84
C LEU A 23 5.51 -15.35 10.10
N TYR A 24 4.66 -16.30 10.43
CA TYR A 24 5.02 -17.70 10.48
C TYR A 24 4.78 -18.33 9.12
N ALA A 25 5.84 -18.92 8.56
CA ALA A 25 5.79 -19.68 7.31
C ALA A 25 6.06 -21.15 7.62
N CYS A 26 5.16 -22.03 7.17
CA CYS A 26 5.33 -23.48 7.29
C CYS A 26 5.20 -24.12 5.91
N ARG A 27 6.18 -24.94 5.52
CA ARG A 27 6.17 -25.69 4.25
C ARG A 27 6.07 -27.19 4.49
N ARG A 28 5.21 -27.86 3.71
CA ARG A 28 5.12 -29.32 3.66
C ARG A 28 5.09 -29.79 2.19
N PRO A 29 6.03 -30.65 1.75
CA PRO A 29 7.23 -31.13 2.48
C PRO A 29 8.25 -30.00 2.73
N PRO A 30 9.23 -30.18 3.64
CA PRO A 30 10.31 -29.24 3.84
C PRO A 30 11.05 -28.95 2.53
N GLY A 31 11.47 -27.70 2.32
CA GLY A 31 12.16 -27.27 1.11
C GLY A 31 13.19 -26.17 1.40
N VAL A 32 13.82 -25.66 0.35
CA VAL A 32 14.83 -24.59 0.42
C VAL A 32 14.19 -23.29 0.94
N VAL A 33 14.83 -22.67 1.94
CA VAL A 33 14.30 -21.50 2.66
C VAL A 33 14.13 -20.30 1.73
N GLU A 34 15.09 -20.02 0.87
CA GLU A 34 15.07 -18.86 -0.05
C GLU A 34 13.88 -18.94 -1.03
N ARG A 35 13.53 -20.15 -1.48
CA ARG A 35 12.34 -20.37 -2.33
C ARG A 35 11.06 -20.13 -1.54
N MET A 36 11.04 -20.53 -0.27
CA MET A 36 9.91 -20.30 0.61
C MET A 36 9.67 -18.81 0.87
N GLU A 37 10.72 -18.03 1.09
CA GLU A 37 10.62 -16.57 1.28
C GLU A 37 10.12 -15.87 0.01
N ALA A 38 10.64 -16.24 -1.16
CA ALA A 38 10.18 -15.69 -2.43
C ALA A 38 8.70 -15.99 -2.69
N GLU A 39 8.26 -17.23 -2.45
CA GLU A 39 6.86 -17.65 -2.54
C GLU A 39 5.97 -16.96 -1.50
N ALA A 40 6.47 -16.75 -0.29
CA ALA A 40 5.74 -16.03 0.76
C ALA A 40 5.51 -14.56 0.38
N LEU A 41 6.53 -13.90 -0.15
CA LEU A 41 6.43 -12.54 -0.66
C LEU A 41 5.50 -12.43 -1.87
N ASP A 42 5.50 -13.42 -2.77
CA ASP A 42 4.53 -13.48 -3.87
C ASP A 42 3.09 -13.56 -3.33
N LEU A 43 2.82 -14.46 -2.38
CA LEU A 43 1.51 -14.58 -1.75
C LEU A 43 1.05 -13.28 -1.08
N LEU A 44 1.93 -12.62 -0.34
CA LEU A 44 1.61 -11.37 0.36
C LEU A 44 1.36 -10.20 -0.59
N SER A 45 2.03 -10.18 -1.74
CA SER A 45 1.91 -9.08 -2.71
C SER A 45 0.87 -9.31 -3.79
N LYS A 46 0.30 -10.52 -3.87
CA LYS A 46 -0.63 -10.89 -4.93
C LYS A 46 -2.01 -10.31 -4.72
N GLY A 47 -2.53 -9.66 -5.77
CA GLY A 47 -3.91 -9.20 -5.84
C GLY A 47 -4.23 -8.10 -4.84
N LEU A 48 -3.24 -7.32 -4.44
CA LEU A 48 -3.46 -6.17 -3.56
C LEU A 48 -4.24 -5.10 -4.31
N PHE A 49 -5.40 -4.73 -3.77
CA PHE A 49 -6.28 -3.73 -4.34
C PHE A 49 -6.69 -2.73 -3.25
N VAL A 50 -6.61 -1.45 -3.58
CA VAL A 50 -6.90 -0.33 -2.68
C VAL A 50 -8.03 0.51 -3.26
N SER A 51 -9.00 0.91 -2.45
CA SER A 51 -10.10 1.79 -2.86
C SER A 51 -10.49 2.78 -1.76
N GLY A 52 -11.28 3.80 -2.11
CA GLY A 52 -11.74 4.83 -1.15
C GLY A 52 -10.60 5.69 -0.62
N ILE A 53 -9.57 5.94 -1.44
CA ILE A 53 -8.34 6.67 -1.06
C ILE A 53 -8.55 8.18 -0.84
N ASP A 54 -9.69 8.70 -1.27
CA ASP A 54 -10.21 10.05 -1.03
C ASP A 54 -10.90 10.19 0.35
N THR A 55 -11.31 9.07 0.94
CA THR A 55 -12.11 9.06 2.18
C THR A 55 -11.25 8.94 3.44
N PRO A 56 -11.79 9.17 4.64
CA PRO A 56 -11.08 8.86 5.89
C PRO A 56 -10.80 7.36 6.11
N VAL A 57 -11.42 6.47 5.34
CA VAL A 57 -11.29 5.01 5.48
C VAL A 57 -10.94 4.37 4.14
N ALA A 58 -9.65 4.16 3.91
CA ALA A 58 -9.19 3.42 2.75
C ALA A 58 -9.42 1.93 2.96
N THR A 59 -9.96 1.27 1.94
CA THR A 59 -10.12 -0.18 1.94
C THR A 59 -8.92 -0.80 1.25
N VAL A 60 -8.28 -1.76 1.93
CA VAL A 60 -7.23 -2.61 1.35
C VAL A 60 -7.76 -4.03 1.31
N THR A 61 -7.64 -4.65 0.15
CA THR A 61 -7.96 -6.07 -0.06
C THR A 61 -6.76 -6.76 -0.67
N GLY A 62 -6.63 -8.06 -0.44
CA GLY A 62 -5.60 -8.91 -1.03
C GLY A 62 -6.22 -10.21 -1.54
N ALA A 63 -5.38 -11.10 -2.04
CA ALA A 63 -5.80 -12.48 -2.32
C ALA A 63 -6.36 -13.17 -1.04
N ALA A 64 -7.01 -14.32 -1.26
CA ALA A 64 -7.71 -15.05 -0.20
C ALA A 64 -6.84 -15.25 1.05
N GLY A 65 -7.38 -14.86 2.21
CA GLY A 65 -6.74 -15.03 3.52
C GLY A 65 -6.18 -13.75 4.15
N HIS A 66 -6.23 -12.61 3.49
CA HIS A 66 -5.83 -11.32 4.08
C HIS A 66 -7.05 -10.59 4.68
N ARG A 67 -6.90 -10.06 5.90
CA ARG A 67 -7.92 -9.23 6.56
C ARG A 67 -7.30 -7.94 7.07
N PHE A 68 -7.62 -6.84 6.40
CA PHE A 68 -7.14 -5.51 6.77
C PHE A 68 -8.13 -4.82 7.70
N VAL A 69 -7.60 -4.15 8.72
CA VAL A 69 -8.35 -3.32 9.66
C VAL A 69 -7.58 -2.01 9.83
N GLN A 70 -8.16 -0.93 9.33
CA GLN A 70 -7.60 0.41 9.50
C GLN A 70 -7.74 0.87 10.95
N GLN A 71 -6.70 1.53 11.46
CA GLN A 71 -6.63 2.11 12.80
C GLN A 71 -6.52 3.63 12.77
N SER A 72 -5.75 4.19 11.83
CA SER A 72 -5.63 5.65 11.69
C SER A 72 -5.55 6.08 10.22
N ALA A 73 -5.88 7.35 9.99
CA ALA A 73 -5.71 8.07 8.75
C ALA A 73 -5.24 9.50 9.09
N GLU A 74 -4.06 9.88 8.62
CA GLU A 74 -3.40 11.13 8.98
C GLU A 74 -2.95 11.85 7.71
N PHE A 75 -3.08 13.18 7.67
CA PHE A 75 -2.43 13.97 6.63
C PHE A 75 -0.93 14.02 6.91
N GLU A 76 -0.11 13.75 5.90
CA GLU A 76 1.34 13.80 5.93
C GLU A 76 1.78 14.93 5.00
N PRO A 77 2.04 16.14 5.53
CA PRO A 77 2.46 17.26 4.71
C PRO A 77 3.73 16.92 3.92
N PRO A 78 3.88 17.47 2.70
CA PRO A 78 3.00 18.45 2.08
C PRO A 78 1.82 17.88 1.28
N ASP A 79 1.88 16.61 0.87
CA ASP A 79 1.14 16.13 -0.30
C ASP A 79 0.52 14.73 -0.11
N GLY A 80 0.51 14.23 1.12
CA GLY A 80 0.18 12.85 1.42
C GLY A 80 -0.95 12.65 2.41
N ARG A 81 -1.62 11.51 2.31
CA ARG A 81 -2.41 10.91 3.38
C ARG A 81 -1.87 9.52 3.68
N LEU A 82 -1.71 9.26 4.97
CA LEU A 82 -1.19 8.03 5.50
C LEU A 82 -2.25 7.27 6.27
N TYR A 83 -2.51 6.04 5.86
CA TYR A 83 -3.37 5.11 6.55
C TYR A 83 -2.53 4.03 7.23
N ARG A 84 -2.85 3.72 8.49
CA ARG A 84 -2.18 2.66 9.25
C ARG A 84 -3.20 1.68 9.80
N GLY A 85 -2.78 0.44 9.95
CA GLY A 85 -3.63 -0.58 10.57
C GLY A 85 -2.96 -1.94 10.64
N MET A 86 -3.78 -2.97 10.82
CA MET A 86 -3.33 -4.35 10.93
C MET A 86 -3.85 -5.18 9.76
N CYS A 87 -3.05 -6.15 9.33
CA CYS A 87 -3.39 -7.16 8.33
C CYS A 87 -3.23 -8.55 8.96
N GLY A 88 -4.36 -9.22 9.21
CA GLY A 88 -4.36 -10.64 9.53
C GLY A 88 -4.07 -11.45 8.27
N VAL A 89 -3.11 -12.35 8.32
CA VAL A 89 -2.71 -13.23 7.23
C VAL A 89 -3.03 -14.66 7.64
N GLY A 90 -3.81 -15.35 6.81
CA GLY A 90 -4.11 -16.77 6.92
C GLY A 90 -4.31 -17.37 5.53
N VAL A 91 -3.22 -17.64 4.83
CA VAL A 91 -3.23 -18.12 3.45
C VAL A 91 -2.41 -19.39 3.30
N SER A 92 -2.87 -20.32 2.46
CA SER A 92 -2.15 -21.55 2.14
C SER A 92 -2.16 -21.80 0.63
N ARG A 93 -1.00 -22.13 0.05
CA ARG A 93 -0.84 -22.45 -1.37
C ARG A 93 0.39 -23.31 -1.60
N ASN A 94 0.29 -24.32 -2.48
CA ASN A 94 1.42 -25.17 -2.88
C ASN A 94 2.22 -25.79 -1.71
N GLY A 95 1.53 -26.13 -0.61
CA GLY A 95 2.17 -26.68 0.59
C GLY A 95 2.84 -25.64 1.49
N LEU A 96 2.86 -24.35 1.12
CA LEU A 96 3.26 -23.23 1.96
C LEU A 96 2.04 -22.64 2.66
N THR A 97 2.11 -22.47 3.98
CA THR A 97 1.11 -21.80 4.80
C THR A 97 1.73 -20.61 5.49
N LEU A 98 1.09 -19.44 5.38
CA LEU A 98 1.46 -18.21 6.04
C LEU A 98 0.38 -17.83 7.06
N THR A 99 0.79 -17.59 8.29
CA THR A 99 -0.10 -17.16 9.37
C THR A 99 0.55 -16.10 10.23
N GLY A 100 -0.22 -15.08 10.60
CA GLY A 100 0.22 -14.05 11.55
C GLY A 100 -0.54 -12.75 11.38
N ILE A 101 -0.06 -11.70 12.04
CA ILE A 101 -0.63 -10.36 11.97
C ILE A 101 0.51 -9.40 11.67
N LEU A 102 0.35 -8.60 10.61
CA LEU A 102 1.29 -7.57 10.19
C LEU A 102 0.71 -6.19 10.45
N GLY A 103 1.54 -5.23 10.82
CA GLY A 103 1.20 -3.82 10.63
C GLY A 103 1.21 -3.51 9.14
N TYR A 104 0.30 -2.67 8.67
CA TYR A 104 0.36 -2.11 7.32
C TYR A 104 0.41 -0.58 7.36
N ARG A 105 1.12 -0.03 6.38
CA ARG A 105 1.23 1.42 6.13
C ARG A 105 0.87 1.65 4.66
N LEU A 106 -0.20 2.38 4.41
CA LEU A 106 -0.67 2.77 3.08
C LEU A 106 -0.47 4.27 2.92
N GLU A 107 0.44 4.66 2.04
CA GLU A 107 0.71 6.04 1.68
C GLU A 107 0.00 6.37 0.36
N VAL A 108 -0.77 7.45 0.36
CA VAL A 108 -1.40 8.02 -0.83
C VAL A 108 -0.86 9.44 -0.97
N ARG A 109 -0.07 9.68 -2.02
CA ARG A 109 0.42 11.02 -2.36
C ARG A 109 -0.27 11.51 -3.61
N ALA A 110 -0.64 12.78 -3.61
CA ALA A 110 -1.15 13.48 -4.77
C ALA A 110 -0.34 14.76 -4.93
N GLU A 111 0.30 14.90 -6.09
CA GLU A 111 1.15 16.02 -6.43
C GLU A 111 0.81 16.53 -7.83
N TRP A 112 1.21 17.76 -8.15
CA TRP A 112 1.10 18.27 -9.50
C TRP A 112 2.06 17.52 -10.43
N ALA A 113 1.52 16.94 -11.49
CA ALA A 113 2.32 16.37 -12.57
C ALA A 113 3.16 17.48 -13.23
N ARG A 114 4.32 17.13 -13.80
CA ARG A 114 5.23 18.11 -14.43
C ARG A 114 4.56 19.04 -15.45
N ARG A 115 3.51 18.57 -16.13
CA ARG A 115 2.73 19.36 -17.12
C ARG A 115 1.82 20.42 -16.51
N ALA A 116 1.63 20.43 -15.20
CA ALA A 116 0.77 21.40 -14.51
C ALA A 116 1.37 22.80 -14.44
N GLY A 117 2.71 22.92 -14.46
CA GLY A 117 3.44 24.15 -14.21
C GLY A 117 3.68 24.39 -12.70
N ASP A 118 3.97 25.63 -12.33
CA ASP A 118 4.27 26.02 -10.95
C ASP A 118 2.99 26.22 -10.12
N CYS A 119 2.39 25.10 -9.69
CA CYS A 119 1.16 25.12 -8.91
C CYS A 119 1.38 25.05 -7.38
N GLY A 120 2.64 24.90 -6.92
CA GLY A 120 3.01 24.82 -5.50
C GLY A 120 2.44 23.59 -4.75
N PRO A 121 3.02 23.19 -3.60
CA PRO A 121 2.44 22.15 -2.75
C PRO A 121 1.28 22.73 -1.90
N PRO A 122 0.32 21.90 -1.45
CA PRO A 122 -0.65 22.34 -0.45
C PRO A 122 0.03 22.63 0.89
N GLY A 123 -0.46 23.64 1.60
CA GLY A 123 0.02 24.01 2.92
C GLY A 123 -0.63 23.23 4.07
N ASN A 124 -1.79 22.61 3.85
CA ASN A 124 -2.50 21.84 4.87
C ASN A 124 -3.45 20.78 4.26
N ALA A 125 -4.08 19.99 5.13
CA ALA A 125 -4.96 18.90 4.75
C ALA A 125 -6.23 19.34 4.00
N ALA A 126 -6.78 20.51 4.35
CA ALA A 126 -7.98 21.04 3.69
C ALA A 126 -7.64 21.46 2.25
N GLU A 127 -6.54 22.20 2.08
CA GLU A 127 -6.05 22.61 0.77
C GLU A 127 -5.69 21.39 -0.10
N TRP A 128 -5.08 20.34 0.48
CA TRP A 128 -4.83 19.10 -0.25
C TRP A 128 -6.12 18.43 -0.75
N CYS A 129 -7.18 18.42 0.07
CA CYS A 129 -8.49 17.91 -0.36
C CYS A 129 -9.12 18.78 -1.45
N ASP A 130 -8.99 20.10 -1.36
CA ASP A 130 -9.53 21.03 -2.34
C ASP A 130 -8.81 20.91 -3.70
N LEU A 131 -7.49 20.73 -3.70
CA LEU A 131 -6.67 20.65 -4.92
C LEU A 131 -6.73 19.27 -5.59
N PHE A 132 -6.79 18.18 -4.83
CA PHE A 132 -6.62 16.82 -5.37
C PHE A 132 -7.77 15.87 -5.07
N GLY A 133 -8.74 16.28 -4.23
CA GLY A 133 -9.85 15.42 -3.80
C GLY A 133 -10.73 14.96 -4.96
N GLY A 134 -10.93 15.80 -5.97
CA GLY A 134 -11.69 15.45 -7.17
C GLY A 134 -11.06 14.30 -7.95
N GLU A 135 -9.76 14.39 -8.25
CA GLU A 135 -9.02 13.34 -8.94
C GLU A 135 -8.92 12.06 -8.09
N LEU A 136 -8.69 12.17 -6.78
CA LEU A 136 -8.67 11.02 -5.88
C LEU A 136 -10.03 10.31 -5.83
N ALA A 137 -11.13 11.05 -5.75
CA ALA A 137 -12.48 10.50 -5.75
C ALA A 137 -12.87 9.85 -7.08
N SER A 138 -12.25 10.27 -8.19
CA SER A 138 -12.44 9.63 -9.50
C SER A 138 -11.80 8.24 -9.60
N ILE A 139 -10.92 7.87 -8.66
CA ILE A 139 -10.27 6.56 -8.60
C ILE A 139 -11.16 5.58 -7.83
N GLY A 140 -11.92 4.76 -8.56
CA GLY A 140 -12.70 3.67 -7.98
C GLY A 140 -11.84 2.60 -7.28
N GLY A 141 -10.58 2.46 -7.71
CA GLY A 141 -9.56 1.69 -6.99
C GLY A 141 -8.30 1.42 -7.80
N VAL A 142 -7.27 0.93 -7.11
CA VAL A 142 -5.91 0.77 -7.60
C VAL A 142 -5.40 -0.63 -7.30
N VAL A 143 -4.97 -1.35 -8.34
CA VAL A 143 -4.25 -2.62 -8.17
C VAL A 143 -2.78 -2.31 -7.92
N LEU A 144 -2.26 -2.71 -6.77
CA LEU A 144 -0.85 -2.55 -6.44
C LEU A 144 -0.04 -3.72 -6.98
N ARG A 145 1.12 -3.39 -7.54
CA ARG A 145 2.10 -4.40 -7.97
C ARG A 145 3.27 -4.41 -7.00
N ARG A 146 3.88 -5.58 -6.83
CA ARG A 146 5.13 -5.69 -6.06
C ARG A 146 6.13 -4.69 -6.63
N SER A 147 6.62 -3.81 -5.77
CA SER A 147 7.73 -2.92 -6.12
C SER A 147 9.01 -3.58 -5.60
N SER A 148 10.01 -3.74 -6.47
CA SER A 148 11.30 -4.36 -6.17
C SER A 148 12.21 -3.48 -5.29
N VAL A 149 11.73 -2.35 -4.78
CA VAL A 149 12.52 -1.50 -3.87
C VAL A 149 12.51 -2.12 -2.47
N LEU A 150 13.48 -3.01 -2.23
CA LEU A 150 14.04 -3.21 -0.89
C LEU A 150 14.75 -1.89 -0.53
N SER A 151 14.08 -1.02 0.22
CA SER A 151 14.81 -0.03 1.00
C SER A 151 15.59 -0.81 2.07
N LEU A 152 16.84 -1.16 1.76
CA LEU A 152 17.84 -1.41 2.78
C LEU A 152 17.89 -0.13 3.61
N GLY A 153 17.23 -0.14 4.77
CA GLY A 153 17.39 0.92 5.74
C GLY A 153 18.88 1.02 6.05
N THR A 154 19.49 2.16 5.76
CA THR A 154 20.77 2.51 6.34
C THR A 154 20.51 2.65 7.85
N PRO A 155 21.14 1.84 8.71
CA PRO A 155 21.06 2.07 10.15
C PRO A 155 21.83 3.36 10.51
N PRO A 156 21.54 3.96 11.68
CA PRO A 156 22.16 5.21 12.14
C PRO A 156 23.67 5.09 12.35
#